data_AF-A1T5U7-F1
#
_entry.id   AF-A1T5U7-F1
#
_cell.length_a   1.000
_cell.length_b   1.000
_cell.length_c   1.000
_cell.angle_alpha   90.00
_cell.angle_beta   90.00
_cell.angle_gamma   90.00
#
_symmetry.space_group_name_H-M   'P 1'
#
loop_
_entity.id
_entity.type
_entity.pdbx_description
1 polymer ?
#
loop_
_entity_poly.entity_id
_entity_poly.type
_entity_poly.pdbx_seq_one_letter_code
_entity_poly.pdbx_strand_id
1 'polypeptide(L)'
;MLSTTAAIAVIVVLGAWHLHNRRHAGWQASADGRFYILCGYPLVAVAAYWLTTAPTATAWEWAMGNAWALAAVMSFVAGFTALNGVTAEHARAAVQMETIEPATGSIRF
;
A
#
# COMPACT_ATOMS: atom_id res chain seq x y z
N MET A 1 -8.85 -20.02 22.00
CA MET A 1 -8.36 -18.75 22.62
C MET A 1 -7.29 -18.07 21.75
N LEU A 2 -6.18 -18.73 21.41
CA LEU A 2 -5.09 -18.13 20.59
C LEU A 2 -5.56 -17.56 19.23
N SER A 3 -6.46 -18.26 18.53
CA SER A 3 -6.94 -17.86 17.19
C SER A 3 -7.78 -16.58 17.19
N THR A 4 -8.67 -16.40 18.18
CA THR A 4 -9.52 -15.19 18.27
C THR A 4 -8.70 -13.95 18.60
N THR A 5 -7.76 -14.05 19.53
CA THR A 5 -6.86 -12.95 19.88
C THR A 5 -5.98 -12.56 18.70
N ALA A 6 -5.45 -13.55 17.97
CA ALA A 6 -4.67 -13.30 16.76
C ALA A 6 -5.50 -12.59 15.68
N ALA A 7 -6.75 -13.00 15.45
CA ALA A 7 -7.64 -12.35 14.49
C ALA A 7 -7.91 -10.88 14.86
N ILE A 8 -8.21 -10.60 16.13
CA ILE A 8 -8.41 -9.22 16.61
C ILE A 8 -7.13 -8.39 16.41
N ALA A 9 -5.97 -8.95 16.76
CA ALA A 9 -4.69 -8.27 16.58
C ALA A 9 -4.43 -7.93 15.11
N VAL A 10 -4.66 -8.86 14.18
CA VAL A 10 -4.51 -8.64 12.74
C VAL A 10 -5.43 -7.52 12.26
N ILE A 11 -6.71 -7.53 12.67
CA ILE A 11 -7.67 -6.48 12.28
C ILE A 11 -7.23 -5.11 12.80
N VAL A 12 -6.84 -5.01 14.07
CA VAL A 12 -6.41 -3.74 14.68
C VAL A 12 -5.14 -3.21 14.01
N VAL A 13 -4.14 -4.07 13.80
CA VAL A 13 -2.89 -3.69 13.14
C VAL A 13 -3.13 -3.26 11.70
N LEU A 14 -3.90 -4.02 10.92
CA LEU A 14 -4.22 -3.66 9.54
C LEU A 14 -5.06 -2.39 9.45
N GLY A 15 -5.99 -2.17 10.38
CA GLY A 15 -6.79 -0.95 10.46
C GLY A 15 -5.94 0.28 10.77
N ALA A 16 -5.05 0.19 11.77
CA ALA A 16 -4.13 1.26 12.11
C ALA A 16 -3.15 1.56 10.97
N TRP A 17 -2.63 0.51 10.33
CA TRP A 17 -1.77 0.61 9.16
C TRP A 17 -2.49 1.25 7.96
N HIS A 18 -3.75 0.88 7.72
CA HIS A 18 -4.56 1.50 6.67
C HIS A 18 -4.76 2.99 6.93
N LEU A 19 -5.11 3.38 8.16
CA LEU A 19 -5.28 4.79 8.52
C LEU A 19 -3.99 5.59 8.33
N HIS A 20 -2.84 4.99 8.65
CA HIS A 20 -1.54 5.59 8.39
C HIS A 20 -1.29 5.76 6.89
N ASN A 21 -1.49 4.72 6.08
CA ASN A 21 -1.24 4.76 4.63
C ASN A 21 -2.14 5.74 3.89
N ARG A 22 -3.39 5.94 4.34
CA ARG A 22 -4.30 6.93 3.74
C ARG A 22 -3.80 8.37 3.83
N ARG A 23 -2.85 8.66 4.72
CA ARG A 23 -2.23 9.98 4.85
C ARG A 23 -1.15 10.24 3.80
N HIS A 24 -0.79 9.25 2.99
CA HIS A 24 0.21 9.40 1.94
C HIS A 24 -0.25 10.40 0.88
N ALA A 25 0.62 11.33 0.48
CA ALA A 25 0.27 12.40 -0.47
C ALA A 25 -0.24 11.86 -1.83
N GLY A 26 0.36 10.77 -2.31
CA GLY A 26 -0.06 10.09 -3.54
C GLY A 26 -1.38 9.29 -3.43
N TRP A 27 -1.97 9.16 -2.23
CA TRP A 27 -3.10 8.24 -2.00
C TRP A 27 -4.30 8.52 -2.91
N GLN A 28 -4.69 9.80 -3.05
CA GLN A 28 -5.83 10.15 -3.90
C GLN A 28 -5.48 10.18 -5.39
N ALA A 29 -4.19 10.26 -5.73
CA ALA A 29 -3.74 10.43 -7.10
C ALA A 29 -3.41 9.10 -7.80
N SER A 30 -3.02 8.05 -7.06
CA SER A 30 -2.66 6.74 -7.64
C SER A 30 -3.73 5.68 -7.37
N ALA A 31 -4.51 5.35 -8.40
CA ALA A 31 -5.48 4.25 -8.35
C ALA A 31 -4.79 2.88 -8.18
N ASP A 32 -3.70 2.65 -8.92
CA ASP A 32 -2.91 1.42 -8.85
C ASP A 32 -2.27 1.23 -7.48
N GLY A 33 -1.71 2.30 -6.92
CA GLY A 33 -1.13 2.29 -5.57
C GLY A 33 -2.14 1.86 -4.51
N ARG A 34 -3.37 2.37 -4.61
CA ARG A 34 -4.49 1.97 -3.75
C ARG A 34 -4.88 0.51 -3.97
N PHE A 35 -4.97 0.08 -5.24
CA PHE A 35 -5.35 -1.28 -5.59
C PHE A 35 -4.39 -2.29 -4.97
N TYR A 36 -3.09 -2.16 -5.21
CA TYR A 36 -2.09 -3.07 -4.67
C TYR A 36 -2.06 -3.06 -3.13
N ILE A 37 -2.14 -1.90 -2.48
CA ILE A 37 -2.20 -1.85 -1.00
C ILE A 37 -3.47 -2.53 -0.47
N LEU A 38 -4.62 -2.32 -1.09
CA LEU A 38 -5.88 -2.95 -0.69
C LEU A 38 -5.86 -4.47 -0.94
N CYS A 39 -5.21 -4.92 -2.01
CA CYS A 39 -4.96 -6.35 -2.26
C CYS A 39 -4.02 -6.97 -1.22
N GLY A 40 -3.07 -6.21 -0.68
CA GLY A 40 -2.18 -6.67 0.39
C GLY A 40 -2.93 -7.12 1.66
N TYR A 41 -4.00 -6.44 2.05
CA TYR A 41 -4.73 -6.74 3.29
C TYR A 41 -5.34 -8.15 3.38
N PRO A 42 -6.13 -8.63 2.40
CA PRO A 42 -6.62 -10.00 2.43
C PRO A 42 -5.48 -11.02 2.34
N LEU A 43 -4.37 -10.72 1.65
CA LEU A 43 -3.20 -11.61 1.60
C LEU A 43 -2.58 -11.79 3.00
N VAL A 44 -2.47 -10.71 3.79
CA VAL A 44 -2.02 -10.80 5.18
C VAL A 44 -2.98 -11.64 6.03
N ALA A 45 -4.30 -11.47 5.84
CA ALA A 45 -5.28 -12.25 6.58
C ALA A 45 -5.17 -13.76 6.26
N VAL A 46 -5.00 -14.12 4.99
CA VAL A 46 -4.78 -15.50 4.54
C VAL A 46 -3.46 -16.05 5.10
N ALA A 47 -2.38 -15.27 5.07
CA ALA A 47 -1.11 -15.65 5.66
C ALA A 47 -1.23 -15.93 7.17
N ALA A 48 -1.88 -15.03 7.91
CA ALA A 48 -2.10 -15.18 9.34
C ALA A 48 -2.95 -16.41 9.68
N TYR A 49 -3.98 -16.71 8.87
CA TYR A 49 -4.76 -17.93 9.01
C TYR A 49 -3.85 -19.16 8.92
N TRP A 50 -3.12 -19.33 7.82
CA TRP A 50 -2.26 -20.51 7.62
C TRP A 50 -1.18 -20.66 8.70
N LEU A 51 -0.54 -19.56 9.10
CA LEU A 51 0.48 -19.56 10.14
C LEU A 51 -0.08 -19.90 11.53
N THR A 52 -1.30 -19.47 11.85
CA THR A 52 -1.92 -19.78 13.14
C THR A 52 -2.53 -21.17 13.19
N THR A 53 -2.88 -21.76 12.04
CA THR A 53 -3.33 -23.15 11.92
C THR A 53 -2.19 -24.16 11.78
N ALA A 54 -0.98 -23.70 11.49
CA ALA A 54 0.17 -24.58 11.27
C ALA A 54 0.51 -25.36 12.56
N PRO A 55 0.55 -26.70 12.53
CA PRO A 55 0.82 -27.51 13.71
C PRO A 55 2.28 -27.43 14.16
N THR A 56 3.21 -27.21 13.22
CA THR A 56 4.64 -27.00 13.49
C THR A 56 5.23 -25.99 12.50
N ALA A 57 6.39 -25.42 12.84
CA ALA A 57 7.13 -24.49 11.97
C ALA A 57 7.78 -25.14 10.73
N THR A 58 7.51 -26.43 10.48
CA THR A 58 8.02 -27.19 9.34
C THR A 58 6.92 -27.82 8.51
N ALA A 59 5.67 -27.65 8.91
CA ALA A 59 4.52 -28.19 8.20
C ALA A 59 4.23 -27.41 6.91
N TRP A 60 3.52 -28.01 5.97
CA TRP A 60 3.23 -27.38 4.69
C TRP A 60 2.34 -26.14 4.84
N GLU A 61 1.49 -26.08 5.87
CA GLU A 61 0.69 -24.91 6.24
C GLU A 61 1.58 -23.71 6.57
N TRP A 62 2.72 -23.95 7.23
CA TRP A 62 3.69 -22.91 7.52
C TRP A 62 4.31 -22.35 6.24
N ALA A 63 4.65 -23.22 5.28
CA ALA A 63 5.17 -22.80 3.99
C ALA A 63 4.13 -21.97 3.20
N MET A 64 2.86 -22.41 3.21
CA MET A 64 1.75 -21.68 2.59
C MET A 64 1.56 -20.29 3.21
N GLY A 65 1.58 -20.21 4.54
CA GLY A 65 1.49 -18.94 5.26
C GLY A 65 2.59 -17.96 4.90
N ASN A 66 3.84 -18.43 4.80
CA ASN A 66 4.97 -17.60 4.38
C ASN A 66 4.87 -17.17 2.92
N ALA A 67 4.38 -18.04 2.02
CA ALA A 67 4.17 -17.68 0.62
C ALA A 67 3.15 -16.53 0.47
N TRP A 68 2.03 -16.60 1.20
CA TRP A 68 1.04 -15.52 1.22
C TRP A 68 1.56 -14.25 1.90
N ALA A 69 2.40 -14.38 2.95
CA ALA A 69 3.05 -13.25 3.57
C ALA A 69 3.99 -12.52 2.59
N LEU A 70 4.78 -13.28 1.82
CA LEU A 70 5.64 -12.72 0.77
C LEU A 70 4.81 -12.03 -0.32
N ALA A 71 3.72 -12.65 -0.77
CA ALA A 71 2.81 -12.04 -1.74
C ALA A 71 2.21 -10.72 -1.22
N ALA A 72 1.84 -10.66 0.06
CA ALA A 72 1.37 -9.43 0.70
C ALA A 72 2.44 -8.33 0.69
N VAL A 73 3.69 -8.67 1.06
CA VAL A 73 4.82 -7.73 1.02
C VAL A 73 5.03 -7.19 -0.40
N MET A 74 5.05 -8.07 -1.41
CA MET A 74 5.20 -7.65 -2.81
C MET A 74 4.07 -6.71 -3.25
N SER A 75 2.84 -6.98 -2.83
CA SER A 75 1.69 -6.12 -3.08
C SER A 75 1.87 -4.74 -2.45
N PHE A 76 2.30 -4.66 -1.19
CA PHE A 76 2.58 -3.38 -0.54
C PHE A 76 3.72 -2.62 -1.22
N VAL A 77 4.82 -3.29 -1.56
CA VAL A 77 5.97 -2.68 -2.24
C VAL A 77 5.56 -2.10 -3.60
N ALA A 78 4.82 -2.86 -4.40
CA ALA A 78 4.29 -2.38 -5.67
C ALA A 78 3.37 -1.16 -5.47
N GLY A 79 2.48 -1.22 -4.49
CA GLY A 79 1.56 -0.13 -4.18
C GLY A 79 2.27 1.15 -3.73
N PHE A 80 3.25 1.06 -2.84
CA PHE A 80 4.05 2.23 -2.42
C PHE A 80 4.93 2.78 -3.54
N THR A 81 5.46 1.91 -4.40
CA THR A 81 6.21 2.34 -5.59
C THR A 81 5.32 3.15 -6.53
N ALA A 82 4.08 2.70 -6.77
CA ALA A 82 3.13 3.43 -7.60
C ALA A 82 2.69 4.76 -6.97
N LEU A 83 2.46 4.79 -5.65
CA LEU A 83 2.17 6.03 -4.92
C LEU A 83 3.30 7.06 -5.04
N ASN A 84 4.54 6.62 -4.85
CA ASN A 84 5.72 7.47 -4.95
C ASN A 84 5.96 7.96 -6.39
N GLY A 85 5.71 7.10 -7.37
CA GLY A 85 5.81 7.44 -8.79
C GLY A 85 4.91 8.61 -9.16
N VAL A 86 3.63 8.55 -8.77
CA VAL A 86 2.66 9.63 -9.06
C VAL A 86 3.05 10.93 -8.36
N THR A 87 3.53 10.88 -7.11
CA THR A 87 4.01 12.11 -6.43
C THR A 87 5.22 12.73 -7.12
N ALA A 88 6.15 11.92 -7.62
CA ALA A 88 7.33 12.41 -8.33
C ALA A 88 6.95 13.03 -9.68
N GLU A 89 5.98 12.45 -10.38
CA GLU A 89 5.46 13.00 -11.64
C GLU A 89 4.79 14.36 -11.43
N HIS A 90 3.94 14.49 -10.40
CA HIS A 90 3.30 15.77 -10.08
C HIS A 90 4.32 16.84 -9.68
N ALA A 91 5.36 16.47 -8.92
CA ALA A 91 6.43 17.41 -8.58
C ALA A 91 7.19 17.90 -9.82
N ARG A 92 7.47 17.00 -10.79
CA ARG A 92 8.12 17.38 -12.06
C ARG A 92 7.23 18.31 -12.89
N ALA A 93 5.94 18.00 -12.99
CA ALA A 93 4.98 18.83 -13.72
C ALA A 93 4.85 20.24 -13.11
N ALA A 94 4.82 20.34 -11.77
CA ALA A 94 4.76 21.62 -11.07
C ALA A 94 5.99 22.50 -11.39
N VAL A 95 7.20 21.92 -11.34
CA VAL A 95 8.44 22.64 -11.70
C VAL A 95 8.40 23.11 -13.15
N GLN A 96 7.90 22.29 -14.08
CA GLN A 96 7.76 22.71 -15.48
C GLN A 96 6.80 23.90 -15.63
N MET A 97 5.68 23.91 -14.90
CA MET A 97 4.73 25.03 -14.94
C MET A 97 5.32 26.32 -14.35
N GLU A 98 6.11 26.23 -13.28
CA GLU A 98 6.77 27.39 -12.68
C GLU A 98 7.82 28.02 -13.62
N THR A 99 8.39 27.25 -14.54
CA THR A 99 9.35 27.76 -15.54
C THR A 99 8.69 28.43 -16.75
N ILE A 100 7.36 28.37 -16.88
CA ILE A 100 6.64 29.10 -17.92
C ILE A 100 6.55 30.55 -17.48
N GLU A 101 7.32 31.43 -18.13
CA GLU A 101 7.28 32.87 -17.85
C GLU A 101 5.84 33.39 -18.01
N PRO A 102 5.28 34.09 -16.99
CA PRO A 102 3.92 34.59 -17.07
C PRO A 102 3.79 35.45 -18.33
N ALA A 103 2.75 35.20 -19.12
CA ALA A 103 2.49 35.98 -20.32
C ALA A 103 2.20 37.44 -19.91
N THR A 104 3.22 38.27 -19.83
CA THR A 104 3.15 39.72 -19.55
C THR A 104 2.60 40.49 -20.75
N GLY A 105 1.88 39.82 -21.64
CA GLY A 105 1.29 40.39 -22.84
C GLY A 105 0.26 41.44 -22.46
N SER A 106 0.69 42.70 -22.44
CA SER A 106 -0.22 43.84 -22.35
C SER A 106 -1.19 43.75 -23.52
N ILE A 107 -2.46 43.51 -23.23
CA ILE A 107 -3.54 43.56 -24.22
C ILE A 107 -3.66 45.04 -24.62
N ARG A 108 -3.00 45.43 -25.71
CA ARG A 108 -3.19 46.76 -26.32
C ARG A 108 -4.42 46.68 -27.21
N PHE A 109 -5.50 47.34 -26.77
CA PHE A 109 -6.62 47.74 -27.61
C PHE A 109 -6.30 49.06 -28.30
#